data_AF-A0A6P9B9U8-F1
#
_entry.id   AF-A0A6P9B9U8-F1
#
_cell.length_a   1.000
_cell.length_b   1.000
_cell.length_c   1.000
_cell.angle_alpha   90.00
_cell.angle_beta   90.00
_cell.angle_gamma   90.00
#
_symmetry.space_group_name_H-M   'P 1'
#
loop_
_entity.id
_entity.type
_entity.pdbx_description
1 polymer ?
#
loop_
_entity_poly.entity_id
_entity_poly.type
_entity_poly.pdbx_seq_one_letter_code
_entity_poly.pdbx_strand_id
1 'polypeptide(L)'
;MWRERLKCLHMKINTSEQTAVSDLYEPLMTSRNASAKGPGLQSDLIFEEIGRRIKGVGSQVVKKVNAVFQWDIMNGGKVVAQWTLDLKSGSGQVYKGASHEPANTVFILSEHDFMELALGKIKPQKAFLIGKVKVKGNILLGQKLEMILKEYAKI
;
A
#
# COMPACT_ATOMS: atom_id res chain seq x y z
N MET A 1 -49.65 -26.74 38.03
CA MET A 1 -49.75 -25.39 37.43
C MET A 1 -48.36 -25.09 36.86
N TRP A 2 -48.04 -25.13 35.57
CA TRP A 2 -48.79 -24.98 34.33
C TRP A 2 -48.38 -26.06 33.34
N ARG A 3 -49.33 -26.45 32.53
CA ARG A 3 -49.38 -27.60 31.63
C ARG A 3 -49.58 -27.06 30.21
N GLU A 4 -49.05 -27.78 29.23
CA GLU A 4 -49.38 -27.70 27.80
C GLU A 4 -49.14 -26.38 27.04
N ARG A 5 -48.12 -26.40 26.15
CA ARG A 5 -48.39 -26.24 24.71
C ARG A 5 -47.34 -26.93 23.84
N LEU A 6 -47.72 -28.14 23.47
CA LEU A 6 -47.10 -29.11 22.57
C LEU A 6 -47.45 -28.80 21.09
N LYS A 7 -46.57 -29.26 20.18
CA LYS A 7 -46.73 -29.53 18.72
C LYS A 7 -46.46 -28.33 17.79
N CYS A 8 -45.67 -28.41 16.69
CA CYS A 8 -45.28 -29.51 15.80
C CYS A 8 -43.79 -29.35 15.39
N LEU A 9 -42.91 -30.34 15.47
CA LEU A 9 -42.71 -31.50 14.58
C LEU A 9 -42.48 -31.12 13.11
N HIS A 10 -41.25 -31.34 12.59
CA HIS A 10 -40.88 -32.24 11.48
C HIS A 10 -39.33 -32.37 11.49
N MET A 11 -38.79 -33.55 11.86
CA MET A 11 -38.32 -34.65 10.97
C MET A 11 -37.15 -34.20 10.08
N LYS A 12 -35.98 -34.84 10.05
CA LYS A 12 -35.62 -36.25 10.26
C LYS A 12 -34.15 -36.35 10.66
N ILE A 13 -33.89 -37.20 11.65
CA ILE A 13 -32.62 -37.85 11.90
C ILE A 13 -32.45 -38.89 10.77
N ASN A 14 -31.27 -39.02 10.18
CA ASN A 14 -30.87 -40.32 9.68
C ASN A 14 -29.40 -40.58 9.98
N THR A 15 -29.21 -41.66 10.73
CA THR A 15 -27.97 -42.25 11.17
C THR A 15 -27.58 -43.32 10.14
N SER A 16 -26.31 -43.38 9.75
CA SER A 16 -25.72 -44.63 9.30
C SER A 16 -24.25 -44.64 9.70
N GLU A 17 -23.92 -45.61 10.53
CA GLU A 17 -22.64 -45.88 11.14
C GLU A 17 -21.59 -46.44 10.17
N GLN A 18 -20.34 -46.46 10.66
CA GLN A 18 -19.24 -47.41 10.36
C GLN A 18 -18.65 -47.33 8.93
N THR A 19 -17.34 -47.32 8.73
CA THR A 19 -16.41 -48.37 9.15
C THR A 19 -14.97 -47.86 9.02
N ALA A 20 -14.09 -48.27 9.92
CA ALA A 20 -12.66 -48.04 9.83
C ALA A 20 -12.05 -48.74 8.61
N VAL A 21 -11.21 -48.02 7.86
CA VAL A 21 -10.07 -48.59 7.13
C VAL A 21 -8.91 -47.61 7.23
N SER A 22 -7.87 -48.08 7.92
CA SER A 22 -6.51 -47.59 7.87
C SER A 22 -6.02 -47.81 6.45
N ASP A 23 -5.96 -46.75 5.64
CA ASP A 23 -5.14 -46.74 4.43
C ASP A 23 -4.57 -45.34 4.18
N LEU A 24 -3.28 -45.37 3.88
CA LEU A 24 -2.37 -44.26 3.70
C LEU A 24 -2.88 -43.30 2.62
N TYR A 25 -3.20 -42.07 3.02
CA TYR A 25 -3.34 -40.95 2.09
C TYR A 25 -2.72 -39.72 2.75
N GLU A 26 -1.57 -39.26 2.22
CA GLU A 26 -1.14 -37.89 2.44
C GLU A 26 -2.14 -36.96 1.74
N PRO A 27 -2.90 -36.11 2.48
CA PRO A 27 -3.54 -35.00 1.85
C PRO A 27 -2.49 -33.89 1.82
N LEU A 28 -1.92 -33.68 0.64
CA LEU A 28 -1.18 -32.49 0.26
C LEU A 28 -2.10 -31.26 0.40
N MET A 29 -2.38 -30.85 1.62
CA MET A 29 -3.00 -29.57 1.92
C MET A 29 -1.86 -28.56 1.86
N THR A 30 -1.58 -28.10 0.65
CA THR A 30 -0.97 -26.79 0.46
C THR A 30 -1.88 -25.80 1.18
N SER A 31 -1.54 -25.48 2.43
CA SER A 31 -1.96 -24.25 3.08
C SER A 31 -1.42 -23.14 2.21
N ARG A 32 -2.23 -22.72 1.23
CA ARG A 32 -2.08 -21.42 0.59
C ARG A 32 -2.27 -20.45 1.74
N ASN A 33 -1.14 -19.99 2.27
CA ASN A 33 -1.02 -18.75 3.02
C ASN A 33 -1.48 -17.63 2.06
N ALA A 34 -2.80 -17.53 1.87
CA ALA A 34 -3.44 -16.35 1.36
C ALA A 34 -3.25 -15.31 2.46
N SER A 35 -2.15 -14.57 2.35
CA SER A 35 -2.00 -13.29 3.03
C SER A 35 -3.21 -12.45 2.61
N ALA A 36 -4.23 -12.45 3.46
CA ALA A 36 -5.39 -11.61 3.30
C ALA A 36 -4.91 -10.16 3.51
N LYS A 37 -4.47 -9.50 2.43
CA LYS A 37 -4.44 -8.04 2.37
C LYS A 37 -5.86 -7.60 2.73
N GLY A 38 -6.06 -7.00 3.91
CA GLY A 38 -7.24 -6.20 4.18
C GLY A 38 -7.37 -5.08 3.12
N PRO A 39 -8.45 -4.27 3.13
CA PRO A 39 -8.53 -3.14 2.22
C PRO A 39 -7.31 -2.23 2.49
N GLY A 40 -6.31 -2.31 1.61
CA GLY A 40 -5.05 -1.60 1.74
C GLY A 40 -5.27 -0.10 1.69
N LEU A 41 -4.29 0.66 2.17
CA LEU A 41 -4.30 2.11 2.00
C LEU A 41 -4.40 2.43 0.50
N GLN A 42 -5.14 3.48 0.13
CA GLN A 42 -5.24 3.90 -1.27
C GLN A 42 -3.87 4.34 -1.79
N SER A 43 -3.04 4.91 -0.91
CA SER A 43 -1.64 5.21 -1.21
C SER A 43 -0.83 4.01 -1.66
N ASP A 44 -1.10 2.80 -1.14
CA ASP A 44 -0.40 1.59 -1.56
C ASP A 44 -0.57 1.34 -3.07
N LEU A 45 -1.78 1.52 -3.60
CA LEU A 45 -2.07 1.35 -5.03
C LEU A 45 -1.33 2.38 -5.90
N ILE A 46 -1.21 3.62 -5.41
CA ILE A 46 -0.50 4.70 -6.10
C ILE A 46 1.00 4.41 -6.14
N PHE A 47 1.60 3.97 -5.04
CA PHE A 47 3.03 3.62 -5.03
C PHE A 47 3.34 2.38 -5.87
N GLU A 48 2.46 1.37 -5.88
CA GLU A 48 2.58 0.22 -6.79
C GLU A 48 2.52 0.67 -8.27
N GLU A 49 1.64 1.61 -8.62
CA GLU A 49 1.57 2.22 -9.96
C GLU A 49 2.86 3.01 -10.31
N ILE A 50 3.36 3.84 -9.39
CA ILE A 50 4.62 4.58 -9.58
C ILE A 50 5.76 3.58 -9.84
N GLY A 51 5.82 2.51 -9.06
CA GLY A 51 6.80 1.44 -9.24
C GLY A 51 6.73 0.77 -10.61
N ARG A 52 5.53 0.56 -11.15
CA ARG A 52 5.35 0.03 -12.52
C ARG A 52 5.85 1.01 -13.58
N ARG A 53 5.53 2.30 -13.47
CA ARG A 53 5.95 3.32 -14.45
C ARG A 53 7.45 3.53 -14.47
N ILE A 54 8.09 3.53 -13.30
CA ILE A 54 9.54 3.73 -13.19
C ILE A 54 10.33 2.65 -13.92
N LYS A 55 9.83 1.41 -14.01
CA LYS A 55 10.51 0.36 -14.78
C LYS A 55 10.75 0.74 -16.25
N GLY A 56 9.88 1.56 -16.85
CA GLY A 56 10.00 2.00 -18.25
C GLY A 56 10.86 3.24 -18.46
N VAL A 57 10.92 4.16 -17.49
CA VAL A 57 11.58 5.48 -17.62
C VAL A 57 12.70 5.72 -16.61
N GLY A 58 13.00 4.72 -15.80
CA GLY A 58 13.73 4.86 -14.56
C GLY A 58 15.18 5.28 -14.75
N SER A 59 15.88 4.74 -15.75
CA SER A 59 17.26 5.13 -16.05
C SER A 59 17.39 6.60 -16.45
N GLN A 60 16.40 7.17 -17.16
CA GLN A 60 16.40 8.59 -17.50
C GLN A 60 16.07 9.44 -16.27
N VAL A 61 15.12 9.00 -15.45
CA VAL A 61 14.71 9.70 -14.22
C VAL A 61 15.86 9.72 -13.19
N VAL A 62 16.55 8.60 -12.96
CA VAL A 62 17.70 8.50 -12.05
C VAL A 62 18.80 9.48 -12.43
N LYS A 63 19.18 9.56 -13.71
CA LYS A 63 20.20 10.50 -14.20
C LYS A 63 19.82 11.96 -13.96
N LYS A 64 18.54 12.29 -14.10
CA LYS A 64 18.04 13.66 -13.88
C LYS A 64 17.92 13.97 -12.39
N VAL A 65 17.52 13.03 -11.53
CA VAL A 65 17.14 13.30 -10.14
C VAL A 65 18.26 12.98 -9.15
N ASN A 66 18.86 11.79 -9.22
CA ASN A 66 19.95 11.31 -8.36
C ASN A 66 19.71 11.51 -6.85
N ALA A 67 18.57 11.03 -6.34
CA ALA A 67 18.16 11.22 -4.96
C ALA A 67 17.20 10.13 -4.45
N VAL A 68 17.09 10.00 -3.13
CA VAL A 68 16.15 9.12 -2.44
C VAL A 68 15.08 9.95 -1.74
N PHE A 69 13.81 9.56 -1.92
CA PHE A 69 12.64 10.23 -1.35
C PHE A 69 11.85 9.27 -0.48
N GLN A 70 11.36 9.74 0.66
CA GLN A 70 10.49 8.96 1.53
C GLN A 70 9.15 9.68 1.75
N TRP A 71 8.08 8.92 1.90
CA TRP A 71 6.77 9.39 2.36
C TRP A 71 6.43 8.69 3.66
N ASP A 72 6.15 9.48 4.70
CA ASP A 72 5.53 9.04 5.93
C ASP A 72 4.04 9.38 5.85
N ILE A 73 3.22 8.36 5.64
CA ILE A 73 1.77 8.48 5.54
C ILE A 73 1.17 8.41 6.94
N MET A 74 0.47 9.47 7.33
CA MET A 74 -0.07 9.65 8.67
C MET A 74 -1.57 9.36 8.74
N ASN A 75 -2.01 8.76 9.84
CA ASN A 75 -3.41 8.69 10.24
C ASN A 75 -3.52 8.81 11.76
N GLY A 76 -4.38 9.71 12.25
CA GLY A 76 -4.55 9.95 13.69
C GLY A 76 -3.24 10.31 14.42
N GLY A 77 -2.33 11.04 13.78
CA GLY A 77 -1.04 11.44 14.35
C GLY A 77 0.03 10.35 14.40
N LYS A 78 -0.24 9.15 13.87
CA LYS A 78 0.71 8.04 13.78
C LYS A 78 1.08 7.75 12.32
N VAL A 79 2.31 7.29 12.10
CA VAL A 79 2.74 6.76 10.80
C VAL A 79 2.03 5.42 10.59
N VAL A 80 1.24 5.30 9.54
CA VAL A 80 0.53 4.06 9.18
C VAL A 80 1.13 3.36 7.97
N ALA A 81 1.89 4.08 7.15
CA ALA A 81 2.72 3.51 6.11
C ALA A 81 3.93 4.38 5.82
N GLN A 82 5.00 3.73 5.38
CA GLN A 82 6.16 4.40 4.82
C GLN A 82 6.41 3.83 3.43
N TRP A 83 6.81 4.70 2.53
CA TRP A 83 7.17 4.35 1.16
C TRP A 83 8.42 5.09 0.76
N THR A 84 9.27 4.42 -0.01
CA THR A 84 10.52 4.99 -0.50
C THR A 84 10.60 4.88 -2.01
N LEU A 85 11.01 5.99 -2.62
CA LEU A 85 11.41 6.09 -4.02
C LEU A 85 12.91 6.35 -4.07
N ASP A 86 13.68 5.33 -4.42
CA ASP A 86 15.11 5.46 -4.70
C ASP A 86 15.28 5.75 -6.19
N LEU A 87 15.73 6.98 -6.51
CA LEU A 87 16.12 7.42 -7.84
C LEU A 87 17.61 7.77 -7.88
N LYS A 88 18.42 7.07 -7.08
CA LYS A 88 19.87 7.22 -6.97
C LYS A 88 20.59 6.04 -7.63
N SER A 89 20.03 4.83 -7.49
CA SER A 89 20.67 3.59 -7.91
C SER A 89 19.98 2.94 -9.12
N GLY A 90 20.77 2.33 -10.02
CA GLY A 90 20.27 1.50 -11.11
C GLY A 90 19.24 2.20 -12.02
N SER A 91 18.11 1.55 -12.24
CA SER A 91 16.93 2.12 -12.93
C SER A 91 15.90 2.71 -11.97
N GLY A 92 16.25 2.91 -10.70
CA GLY A 92 15.35 3.37 -9.67
C GLY A 92 14.36 2.30 -9.19
N GLN A 93 13.89 2.44 -7.97
CA GLN A 93 12.98 1.50 -7.33
C GLN A 93 12.00 2.20 -6.39
N VAL A 94 10.79 1.63 -6.30
CA VAL A 94 9.81 1.97 -5.28
C VAL A 94 9.64 0.76 -4.37
N TYR A 95 9.67 0.99 -3.06
CA TYR A 95 9.44 -0.07 -2.09
C TYR A 95 8.73 0.46 -0.85
N LYS A 96 8.02 -0.45 -0.19
CA LYS A 96 7.35 -0.16 1.08
C LYS A 96 8.37 -0.22 2.21
N GLY A 97 8.26 0.71 3.15
CA GLY A 97 9.16 0.88 4.28
C GLY A 97 9.98 2.17 4.21
N ALA A 98 10.66 2.45 5.32
CA ALA A 98 11.63 3.53 5.42
C ALA A 98 12.81 3.30 4.48
N SER A 99 13.48 4.39 4.10
CA SER A 99 14.63 4.32 3.21
C SER A 99 15.80 3.58 3.87
N HIS A 100 16.47 2.71 3.13
CA HIS A 100 17.63 1.95 3.64
C HIS A 100 18.84 2.86 3.92
N GLU A 101 18.94 3.96 3.18
CA GLU A 101 19.92 5.03 3.34
C GLU A 101 19.18 6.31 3.77
N PRO A 102 19.85 7.32 4.34
CA PRO A 102 19.21 8.60 4.65
C PRO A 102 18.53 9.21 3.42
N ALA A 103 17.20 9.37 3.48
CA ALA A 103 16.44 10.02 2.41
C ALA A 103 16.87 11.48 2.26
N ASN A 104 17.05 11.93 1.02
CA ASN A 104 17.35 13.33 0.73
C ASN A 104 16.17 14.24 1.06
N THR A 105 14.95 13.73 0.87
CA THR A 105 13.70 14.46 1.13
C THR A 105 12.68 13.51 1.74
N VAL A 106 12.04 13.95 2.84
CA VAL A 106 10.95 13.20 3.49
C VAL A 106 9.67 14.03 3.46
N PHE A 107 8.61 13.47 2.87
CA PHE A 107 7.27 14.05 2.85
C PHE A 107 6.43 13.44 3.97
N ILE A 108 5.80 14.27 4.78
CA ILE A 108 4.95 13.82 5.89
C ILE A 108 3.57 14.43 5.68
N LEU A 109 2.56 13.60 5.50
CA LEU A 109 1.20 14.01 5.16
C LEU A 109 0.18 12.93 5.50
N SER A 110 -1.09 13.29 5.58
CA SER A 110 -2.16 12.32 5.80
C SER A 110 -2.42 11.46 4.56
N GLU A 111 -2.98 10.26 4.75
CA GLU A 111 -3.48 9.42 3.64
C GLU A 111 -4.44 10.23 2.73
N HIS A 112 -5.35 11.00 3.32
CA HIS A 112 -6.29 11.83 2.59
C HIS A 112 -5.60 12.89 1.72
N ASP A 113 -4.67 13.67 2.30
CA ASP A 113 -3.97 14.72 1.58
C ASP A 113 -3.02 14.15 0.51
N PHE A 114 -2.44 12.97 0.76
CA PHE A 114 -1.70 12.24 -0.27
C PHE A 114 -2.59 11.91 -1.46
N MET A 115 -3.81 11.44 -1.24
CA MET A 115 -4.74 11.14 -2.33
C MET A 115 -5.19 12.41 -3.08
N GLU A 116 -5.43 13.53 -2.38
CA GLU A 116 -5.70 14.81 -3.05
C GLU A 116 -4.54 15.25 -3.94
N LEU A 117 -3.30 15.03 -3.52
CA LEU A 117 -2.10 15.33 -4.30
C LEU A 117 -1.95 14.38 -5.50
N ALA A 118 -2.08 13.08 -5.28
CA ALA A 118 -1.94 12.06 -6.31
C ALA A 118 -3.00 12.21 -7.42
N LEU A 119 -4.23 12.58 -7.04
CA LEU A 119 -5.33 12.85 -7.97
C LEU A 119 -5.26 14.27 -8.59
N GLY A 120 -4.28 15.09 -8.21
CA GLY A 120 -4.12 16.46 -8.71
C GLY A 120 -5.19 17.44 -8.25
N LYS A 121 -6.01 17.08 -7.24
CA LYS A 121 -7.05 17.96 -6.67
C LYS A 121 -6.44 19.16 -5.95
N ILE A 122 -5.26 18.98 -5.35
CA ILE A 122 -4.46 20.05 -4.78
C ILE A 122 -3.06 20.05 -5.39
N LYS A 123 -2.53 21.24 -5.67
CA LYS A 123 -1.15 21.38 -6.15
C LYS A 123 -0.16 21.18 -4.98
N PRO A 124 0.97 20.49 -5.17
CA PRO A 124 1.98 20.27 -4.12
C PRO A 124 2.46 21.56 -3.43
N GLN A 125 2.69 22.63 -4.20
CA GLN A 125 3.12 23.92 -3.64
C GLN A 125 2.07 24.51 -2.68
N LYS A 126 0.79 24.43 -3.06
CA LYS A 126 -0.32 24.91 -2.22
C LYS A 126 -0.44 24.06 -0.96
N ALA A 127 -0.40 22.73 -1.10
CA ALA A 127 -0.47 21.81 0.04
C ALA A 127 0.65 22.05 1.05
N PHE A 128 1.87 22.32 0.58
CA PHE A 128 3.01 22.66 1.44
C PHE A 128 2.77 23.98 2.18
N LEU A 129 2.36 25.03 1.45
CA LEU A 129 2.14 26.36 2.03
C LEU A 129 1.04 26.37 3.11
N ILE A 130 -0.03 25.58 2.91
CA ILE A 130 -1.13 25.47 3.89
C ILE A 130 -0.86 24.40 4.97
N GLY A 131 0.32 23.78 4.98
CA GLY A 131 0.74 22.83 6.02
C GLY A 131 0.16 21.42 5.91
N LYS A 132 -0.52 21.06 4.82
CA LYS A 132 -1.04 19.71 4.57
C LYS A 132 0.06 18.68 4.31
N VAL A 133 1.15 19.11 3.68
CA VAL A 133 2.37 18.31 3.55
C VAL A 133 3.50 19.04 4.24
N LYS A 134 4.21 18.33 5.13
CA LYS A 134 5.47 18.79 5.70
C LYS A 134 6.60 18.16 4.92
N VAL A 135 7.66 18.92 4.68
CA VAL A 135 8.84 18.43 3.96
C VAL A 135 10.05 18.60 4.87
N LYS A 136 10.82 17.52 5.04
CA LYS A 136 12.13 17.52 5.71
C LYS A 136 13.23 17.24 4.69
N GLY A 137 14.44 17.69 4.98
CA GLY A 137 15.60 17.53 4.10
C GLY A 137 15.61 18.55 2.96
N ASN A 138 16.06 18.13 1.77
CA ASN A 138 16.24 19.01 0.63
C ASN A 138 14.91 19.25 -0.11
N ILE A 139 14.30 20.42 0.09
CA ILE A 139 13.03 20.79 -0.52
C ILE A 139 13.14 20.95 -2.05
N LEU A 140 14.28 21.46 -2.55
CA LEU A 140 14.49 21.69 -3.99
C LEU A 140 14.51 20.37 -4.77
N LEU A 141 15.03 19.29 -4.18
CA LEU A 141 14.94 17.96 -4.79
C LEU A 141 13.50 17.47 -4.89
N GLY A 142 12.64 17.81 -3.92
CA GLY A 142 11.20 17.52 -3.99
C GLY A 142 10.51 18.26 -5.13
N GLN A 143 10.84 19.53 -5.35
CA GLN A 143 10.33 20.31 -6.49
C GLN A 143 10.84 19.76 -7.83
N LYS A 144 12.12 19.36 -7.89
CA LYS A 144 12.71 18.71 -9.05
C LYS A 144 12.00 17.41 -9.40
N LEU A 145 11.70 16.59 -8.40
CA LEU A 145 10.93 15.36 -8.57
C LEU A 145 9.56 15.66 -9.21
N GLU A 146 8.82 16.66 -8.73
CA GLU A 146 7.52 17.04 -9.28
C GLU A 146 7.61 17.42 -10.77
N MET A 147 8.59 18.24 -11.16
CA MET A 147 8.80 18.64 -12.55
C MET A 147 9.07 17.44 -13.46
N ILE A 148 9.95 16.54 -13.00
CA ILE A 148 10.31 15.31 -13.72
C ILE A 148 9.11 14.38 -13.84
N LEU A 149 8.39 14.10 -12.75
CA LEU A 149 7.22 13.22 -12.81
C LEU A 149 6.15 13.76 -13.78
N LYS A 150 5.94 15.09 -13.85
CA LYS A 150 5.02 15.69 -14.83
C LYS A 150 5.48 15.57 -16.28
N GLU A 151 6.79 15.56 -16.53
CA GLU A 151 7.37 15.34 -17.86
C GLU A 151 7.05 13.91 -18.35
N TYR A 152 7.21 12.92 -17.48
CA TYR A 152 7.02 11.49 -17.82
C TYR A 152 5.60 10.94 -17.56
N ALA A 153 4.69 11.73 -16.98
CA ALA A 153 3.29 11.33 -16.79
C ALA A 153 2.38 11.64 -17.99
N LYS A 154 2.87 12.39 -18.98
CA LYS A 154 2.12 12.82 -20.19
C LYS A 154 2.27 11.89 -21.40
N ILE A 155 3.04 10.83 -21.24
CA ILE A 155 3.24 9.72 -22.20
C ILE A 155 2.47 8.51 -21.70
#